data_AF-A0A265NDL2-F1
#
_entry.id   AF-A0A265NDL2-F1
#
_cell.length_a   1.000
_cell.length_b   1.000
_cell.length_c   1.000
_cell.angle_alpha   90.00
_cell.angle_beta   90.00
_cell.angle_gamma   90.00
#
_symmetry.space_group_name_H-M   'P 1'
#
loop_
_entity.id
_entity.type
_entity.pdbx_description
1 polymer ?
#
loop_
_entity_poly.entity_id
_entity_poly.type
_entity_poly.pdbx_seq_one_letter_code
_entity_poly.pdbx_strand_id
1 'polypeptide(L)'
;MDKNTKAINLMKDNQFEKAAALFSEVIEEEPNNPLGFINFGNLLLHVKDYTRAQRFYERAVEIDPYAATAYYGLGNLYFEESIYPKAQENYQKAIELGLEEGDVYYMLGMTLQEQEQYKLSLPYLLRASELDQDDEEILFQYGLSLAQSDHITDAKSTFEKVLEINSEHSDAHYNLGVIALFNDDSKTALHYFKEALRIQPDHHLAANGKQNIERLGNNIEE
;
A
#
# COMPACT_ATOMS: atom_id res chain seq x y z
N MET A 1 6.82 27.65 16.49
CA MET A 1 6.62 26.57 15.52
C MET A 1 7.79 26.63 14.57
N ASP A 2 8.58 25.55 14.48
CA ASP A 2 9.74 25.51 13.59
C ASP A 2 9.31 25.71 12.12
N LYS A 3 10.19 26.30 11.30
CA LYS A 3 9.89 26.60 9.89
C LYS A 3 9.50 25.34 9.11
N ASN A 4 10.14 24.20 9.40
CA ASN A 4 9.76 22.91 8.81
C ASN A 4 8.32 22.54 9.11
N THR A 5 7.91 22.57 10.38
CA THR A 5 6.52 22.22 10.76
C THR A 5 5.52 23.16 10.07
N LYS A 6 5.85 24.46 9.97
CA LYS A 6 4.98 25.43 9.29
C LYS A 6 4.86 25.12 7.79
N ALA A 7 5.98 24.79 7.14
CA ALA A 7 5.99 24.40 5.73
C ALA A 7 5.19 23.12 5.47
N ILE A 8 5.33 22.10 6.33
CA ILE A 8 4.54 20.86 6.27
C ILE A 8 3.05 21.15 6.40
N ASN A 9 2.63 22.02 7.32
CA ASN A 9 1.22 22.38 7.45
C ASN A 9 0.70 23.14 6.23
N LEU A 10 1.49 24.06 5.66
CA LEU A 10 1.13 24.74 4.41
C LEU A 10 0.98 23.76 3.24
N MET A 11 1.82 22.73 3.16
CA MET A 11 1.69 21.66 2.18
C MET A 11 0.37 20.89 2.36
N LYS A 12 0.02 20.53 3.60
CA LYS A 12 -1.27 19.89 3.93
C LYS A 12 -2.48 20.77 3.57
N ASP A 13 -2.33 22.08 3.68
CA ASP A 13 -3.35 23.07 3.32
C ASP A 13 -3.37 23.42 1.81
N ASN A 14 -2.63 22.67 0.97
CA ASN A 14 -2.46 22.92 -0.47
C ASN A 14 -1.85 24.29 -0.82
N GLN A 15 -1.15 24.94 0.11
CA GLN A 15 -0.45 26.21 -0.11
C GLN A 15 1.01 25.96 -0.54
N PHE A 16 1.16 25.28 -1.68
CA PHE A 16 2.43 24.69 -2.13
C PHE A 16 3.54 25.73 -2.36
N GLU A 17 3.24 26.90 -2.94
CA GLU A 17 4.25 27.94 -3.18
C GLU A 17 4.81 28.50 -1.88
N LYS A 18 3.95 28.65 -0.86
CA LYS A 18 4.38 29.12 0.46
C LYS A 18 5.16 28.05 1.21
N ALA A 19 4.77 26.78 1.06
CA ALA A 19 5.53 25.65 1.59
C ALA A 19 6.93 25.59 0.95
N ALA A 20 7.02 25.71 -0.37
CA ALA A 20 8.28 25.73 -1.12
C ALA A 20 9.20 26.88 -0.68
N ALA A 21 8.66 28.07 -0.48
CA ALA A 21 9.42 29.22 0.01
C ALA A 21 10.02 28.93 1.41
N LEU A 22 9.24 28.39 2.34
CA LEU A 22 9.74 28.05 3.67
C LEU A 22 10.74 26.89 3.66
N PHE A 23 10.53 25.85 2.84
CA PHE A 23 11.52 24.78 2.71
C PHE A 23 12.83 25.28 2.08
N SER A 24 12.76 26.24 1.16
CA SER A 24 13.96 26.91 0.62
C SER A 24 14.72 27.65 1.72
N GLU A 25 14.02 28.42 2.56
CA GLU A 25 14.63 29.10 3.72
C GLU A 25 15.28 28.11 4.69
N VAL A 26 14.62 26.97 4.99
CA VAL A 26 15.19 25.92 5.86
C VAL A 26 16.51 25.39 5.28
N ILE A 27 16.55 25.11 3.97
CA ILE A 27 17.75 24.63 3.30
C ILE A 27 18.86 25.70 3.30
N GLU A 28 18.52 26.97 3.14
CA GLU A 28 19.50 28.07 3.19
C GLU A 28 20.09 28.25 4.59
N GLU A 29 19.29 28.07 5.64
CA GLU A 29 19.73 28.16 7.04
C GLU A 29 20.59 26.95 7.45
N GLU A 30 20.26 25.75 6.96
CA GLU A 30 20.96 24.50 7.29
C GLU A 30 21.30 23.66 6.04
N PRO A 31 22.23 24.12 5.17
CA PRO A 31 22.50 23.49 3.86
C PRO A 31 23.16 22.11 3.94
N ASN A 32 23.62 21.71 5.13
CA ASN A 32 24.21 20.40 5.40
C ASN A 32 23.29 19.52 6.28
N ASN A 33 22.02 19.91 6.46
CA ASN A 33 21.01 19.07 7.10
C ASN A 33 20.16 18.38 6.02
N PRO A 34 20.13 17.04 5.95
CA PRO A 34 19.36 16.33 4.92
C PRO A 34 17.84 16.56 5.06
N LEU A 35 17.34 16.87 6.26
CA LEU A 35 15.90 16.99 6.54
C LEU A 35 15.20 18.05 5.68
N GLY A 36 15.84 19.19 5.44
CA GLY A 36 15.28 20.25 4.59
C GLY A 36 15.08 19.78 3.14
N PHE A 37 16.06 19.05 2.62
CA PHE A 37 16.01 18.47 1.27
C PHE A 37 14.95 17.36 1.17
N ILE A 38 14.85 16.48 2.17
CA ILE A 38 13.82 15.43 2.22
C ILE A 38 12.41 16.05 2.20
N ASN A 39 12.16 17.05 3.03
CA ASN A 39 10.86 17.69 3.11
C ASN A 39 10.48 18.42 1.82
N PHE A 40 11.44 19.08 1.16
CA PHE A 40 11.18 19.68 -0.15
C PHE A 40 10.97 18.60 -1.22
N GLY A 41 11.74 17.51 -1.19
CA GLY A 41 11.49 16.33 -2.03
C GLY A 41 10.06 15.83 -1.90
N ASN A 42 9.54 15.70 -0.67
CA ASN A 42 8.15 15.28 -0.39
C ASN A 42 7.12 16.24 -1.00
N LEU A 43 7.36 17.56 -0.89
CA LEU A 43 6.49 18.56 -1.52
C LEU A 43 6.48 18.41 -3.05
N LEU A 44 7.65 18.23 -3.66
CA LEU A 44 7.80 18.09 -5.11
C LEU A 44 7.14 16.80 -5.61
N LEU A 45 7.28 15.71 -4.86
CA LEU A 45 6.61 14.45 -5.14
C LEU A 45 5.08 14.62 -5.10
N HIS A 46 4.57 15.31 -4.07
CA HIS A 46 3.13 15.57 -3.94
C HIS A 46 2.55 16.37 -5.11
N VAL A 47 3.30 17.33 -5.67
CA VAL A 47 2.90 18.07 -6.87
C VAL A 47 3.32 17.38 -8.18
N LYS A 48 3.75 16.12 -8.12
CA LYS A 48 4.16 15.27 -9.25
C LYS A 48 5.32 15.82 -10.08
N ASP A 49 6.19 16.62 -9.47
CA ASP A 49 7.45 17.02 -10.07
C ASP A 49 8.55 16.01 -9.72
N TYR A 50 8.45 14.83 -10.33
CA TYR A 50 9.32 13.69 -10.05
C TYR A 50 10.80 14.03 -10.32
N THR A 51 11.10 14.74 -11.41
CA THR A 51 12.47 15.10 -11.76
C THR A 51 13.14 15.98 -10.70
N ARG A 52 12.44 16.98 -10.16
CA ARG A 52 13.02 17.79 -9.07
C ARG A 52 13.01 17.01 -7.76
N ALA A 53 11.95 16.28 -7.43
CA ALA A 53 11.89 15.48 -6.21
C ALA A 53 13.09 14.53 -6.09
N GLN A 54 13.43 13.81 -7.17
CA GLN A 54 14.58 12.92 -7.22
C GLN A 54 15.88 13.66 -6.86
N ARG A 55 16.14 14.82 -7.46
CA ARG A 55 17.35 15.62 -7.19
C ARG A 55 17.44 16.07 -5.74
N PHE A 56 16.32 16.40 -5.10
CA PHE A 56 16.29 16.79 -3.69
C PHE A 56 16.57 15.59 -2.77
N TYR A 57 15.98 14.42 -3.03
CA TYR A 57 16.28 13.23 -2.24
C TYR A 57 17.72 12.74 -2.46
N GLU A 58 18.23 12.73 -3.69
CA GLU A 58 19.64 12.41 -3.99
C GLU A 58 20.57 13.36 -3.25
N ARG A 59 20.24 14.66 -3.20
CA ARG A 59 21.01 15.63 -2.44
C ARG A 59 20.98 15.35 -0.93
N ALA A 60 19.85 14.90 -0.39
CA ALA A 60 19.79 14.47 1.01
C ALA A 60 20.69 13.26 1.29
N VAL A 61 20.71 12.27 0.39
CA VAL A 61 21.60 11.09 0.47
C VAL A 61 23.08 11.47 0.33
N GLU A 62 23.41 12.44 -0.52
CA GLU A 62 24.78 12.97 -0.63
C GLU A 62 25.26 13.65 0.66
N ILE A 63 24.36 14.35 1.35
CA ILE A 63 24.65 15.02 2.63
C ILE A 63 24.81 14.00 3.75
N ASP A 64 23.89 13.04 3.83
CA ASP A 64 23.91 11.96 4.80
C ASP A 64 23.49 10.63 4.16
N PRO A 65 24.46 9.74 3.87
CA PRO A 65 24.20 8.42 3.30
C PRO A 65 23.38 7.49 4.21
N TYR A 66 23.18 7.85 5.49
CA TYR A 66 22.41 7.10 6.48
C TYR A 66 21.00 7.68 6.69
N ALA A 67 20.60 8.71 5.94
CA ALA A 67 19.26 9.28 6.01
C ALA A 67 18.20 8.32 5.43
N ALA A 68 17.73 7.38 6.25
CA ALA A 68 16.76 6.35 5.85
C ALA A 68 15.48 6.92 5.20
N THR A 69 15.00 8.05 5.69
CA THR A 69 13.82 8.75 5.15
C THR A 69 14.03 9.32 3.74
N ALA A 70 15.27 9.63 3.34
CA ALA A 70 15.56 10.03 1.96
C ALA A 70 15.43 8.84 1.00
N TYR A 71 15.90 7.65 1.39
CA TYR A 71 15.70 6.43 0.62
C TYR A 71 14.21 6.04 0.56
N TYR A 72 13.47 6.19 1.67
CA TYR A 72 12.01 6.00 1.63
C TYR A 72 11.34 6.95 0.62
N GLY A 73 11.73 8.23 0.59
CA GLY A 73 11.27 9.20 -0.40
C GLY A 73 11.61 8.83 -1.85
N LEU A 74 12.83 8.35 -2.11
CA LEU A 74 13.21 7.80 -3.42
C LEU A 74 12.39 6.56 -3.78
N GLY A 75 12.10 5.70 -2.81
CA GLY A 75 11.22 4.54 -2.97
C GLY A 75 9.84 4.96 -3.45
N ASN A 76 9.21 5.91 -2.76
CA ASN A 76 7.89 6.45 -3.11
C ASN A 76 7.90 7.09 -4.51
N LEU A 77 8.95 7.84 -4.84
CA LEU A 77 9.11 8.43 -6.16
C LEU A 77 9.14 7.36 -7.26
N TYR A 78 9.96 6.33 -7.09
CA TYR A 78 10.07 5.28 -8.09
C TYR A 78 8.82 4.40 -8.16
N PHE A 79 8.09 4.24 -7.07
CA PHE A 79 6.81 3.54 -7.06
C PHE A 79 5.76 4.31 -7.88
N GLU A 80 5.65 5.62 -7.69
CA GLU A 80 4.74 6.51 -8.46
C GLU A 80 5.07 6.55 -9.96
N GLU A 81 6.35 6.40 -10.33
CA GLU A 81 6.78 6.27 -11.72
C GLU A 81 6.69 4.83 -12.26
N SER A 82 6.15 3.88 -11.48
CA SER A 82 6.06 2.44 -11.79
C SER A 82 7.42 1.79 -12.09
N ILE A 83 8.51 2.34 -11.54
CA ILE A 83 9.88 1.80 -11.64
C ILE A 83 10.15 0.90 -10.42
N TYR A 84 9.35 -0.17 -10.31
CA TYR A 84 9.32 -1.02 -9.12
C TYR A 84 10.67 -1.61 -8.68
N PRO A 85 11.58 -2.03 -9.57
CA PRO A 85 12.90 -2.52 -9.13
C PRO A 85 13.70 -1.47 -8.34
N LYS A 86 13.62 -0.19 -8.73
CA LYS A 86 14.30 0.89 -8.00
C LYS A 86 13.55 1.25 -6.71
N ALA A 87 12.22 1.19 -6.73
CA ALA A 87 11.42 1.40 -5.52
C ALA A 87 11.81 0.37 -4.44
N GLN A 88 11.86 -0.90 -4.84
CA GLN A 88 12.27 -2.01 -3.98
C GLN A 88 13.66 -1.79 -3.36
N GLU A 89 14.67 -1.47 -4.18
CA GLU A 89 16.03 -1.19 -3.70
C GLU A 89 16.06 -0.09 -2.63
N ASN A 90 15.32 1.00 -2.87
CA ASN A 90 15.30 2.15 -1.99
C ASN A 90 14.51 1.88 -0.69
N TYR A 91 13.38 1.18 -0.75
CA TYR A 91 12.67 0.76 0.47
C TYR A 91 13.47 -0.22 1.32
N GLN A 92 14.11 -1.21 0.68
CA GLN A 92 15.02 -2.12 1.39
C GLN A 92 16.16 -1.35 2.05
N LYS A 93 16.71 -0.35 1.35
CA LYS A 93 17.77 0.49 1.92
C LYS A 93 17.30 1.31 3.12
N ALA A 94 16.09 1.86 3.07
CA ALA A 94 15.51 2.59 4.20
C ALA A 94 15.36 1.69 5.43
N ILE A 95 14.87 0.46 5.24
CA ILE A 95 14.74 -0.54 6.32
C ILE A 95 16.10 -0.96 6.88
N GLU A 96 17.09 -1.22 6.01
CA GLU A 96 18.47 -1.54 6.43
C GLU A 96 19.11 -0.44 7.30
N LEU A 97 18.73 0.81 7.05
CA LEU A 97 19.19 1.99 7.80
C LEU A 97 18.37 2.28 9.05
N GLY A 98 17.41 1.42 9.39
CA GLY A 98 16.65 1.48 10.65
C GLY A 98 15.30 2.20 10.58
N LEU A 99 14.75 2.44 9.38
CA LEU A 99 13.36 2.90 9.27
C LEU A 99 12.41 1.72 9.55
N GLU A 100 11.84 1.71 10.75
CA GLU A 100 10.95 0.66 11.25
C GLU A 100 9.49 1.16 11.39
N GLU A 101 8.95 1.74 10.33
CA GLU A 101 7.56 2.25 10.27
C GLU A 101 6.67 1.34 9.43
N GLY A 102 5.37 1.23 9.75
CA GLY A 102 4.43 0.39 9.00
C GLY A 102 4.42 0.68 7.51
N ASP A 103 4.41 1.97 7.15
CA ASP A 103 4.35 2.44 5.77
C ASP A 103 5.49 1.93 4.88
N VAL A 104 6.74 1.88 5.36
CA VAL A 104 7.86 1.41 4.53
C VAL A 104 7.77 -0.09 4.25
N TYR A 105 7.29 -0.87 5.22
CA TYR A 105 7.05 -2.31 5.02
C TYR A 105 5.85 -2.54 4.10
N TYR A 106 4.77 -1.77 4.25
CA TYR A 106 3.61 -1.83 3.38
C TYR A 106 4.00 -1.50 1.94
N MET A 107 4.68 -0.38 1.70
CA MET A 107 5.10 0.04 0.37
C MET A 107 6.08 -0.94 -0.29
N LEU A 108 7.00 -1.55 0.47
CA LEU A 108 7.84 -2.62 -0.06
C LEU A 108 7.02 -3.87 -0.42
N GLY A 109 6.04 -4.23 0.42
CA GLY A 109 5.09 -5.29 0.14
C GLY A 109 4.29 -5.06 -1.15
N MET A 110 3.70 -3.88 -1.30
CA MET A 110 2.99 -3.44 -2.50
C MET A 110 3.90 -3.44 -3.73
N THR A 111 5.12 -2.94 -3.60
CA THR A 111 6.13 -2.94 -4.69
C THR A 111 6.44 -4.36 -5.19
N LEU A 112 6.42 -5.36 -4.31
CA LEU A 112 6.63 -6.76 -4.68
C LEU A 112 5.36 -7.37 -5.30
N GLN A 113 4.16 -6.99 -4.85
CA GLN A 113 2.91 -7.39 -5.49
C GLN A 113 2.79 -6.85 -6.92
N GLU A 114 3.15 -5.58 -7.16
CA GLU A 114 3.20 -4.97 -8.49
C GLU A 114 4.20 -5.66 -9.44
N GLN A 115 5.20 -6.34 -8.88
CA GLN A 115 6.13 -7.20 -9.61
C GLN A 115 5.67 -8.68 -9.69
N GLU A 116 4.44 -8.98 -9.26
CA GLU A 116 3.86 -10.33 -9.15
C GLU A 116 4.66 -11.29 -8.24
N GLN A 117 5.49 -10.74 -7.34
CA GLN A 117 6.30 -11.47 -6.37
C GLN A 117 5.55 -11.68 -5.05
N TYR A 118 4.32 -12.20 -5.11
CA TYR A 118 3.40 -12.32 -3.97
C TYR A 118 4.02 -13.02 -2.76
N LYS A 119 4.76 -14.10 -2.98
CA LYS A 119 5.41 -14.85 -1.89
C LYS A 119 6.49 -14.03 -1.17
N LEU A 120 7.21 -13.18 -1.91
CA LEU A 120 8.24 -12.32 -1.34
C LEU A 120 7.63 -11.10 -0.62
N SER A 121 6.41 -10.69 -0.96
CA SER A 121 5.74 -9.59 -0.27
C SER A 121 5.22 -9.96 1.13
N LEU A 122 4.90 -11.24 1.35
CA LEU A 122 4.36 -11.76 2.61
C LEU A 122 5.06 -11.27 3.89
N PRO A 123 6.40 -11.42 4.06
CA PRO A 123 7.07 -10.97 5.29
C PRO A 123 6.94 -9.47 5.52
N TYR A 124 6.88 -8.67 4.46
CA TYR A 124 6.79 -7.21 4.57
C TYR A 124 5.37 -6.76 4.89
N LEU A 125 4.35 -7.32 4.22
CA LEU A 125 2.95 -7.04 4.53
C LEU A 125 2.57 -7.55 5.93
N LEU A 126 3.07 -8.71 6.34
CA LEU A 126 2.90 -9.20 7.71
C LEU A 126 3.52 -8.21 8.71
N ARG A 127 4.76 -7.75 8.46
CA ARG A 127 5.41 -6.79 9.35
C ARG A 127 4.66 -5.46 9.42
N ALA A 128 4.12 -4.98 8.31
CA ALA A 128 3.25 -3.81 8.29
C ALA A 128 2.01 -4.02 9.17
N SER A 129 1.33 -5.17 9.04
CA SER A 129 0.14 -5.50 9.85
C SER A 129 0.43 -5.69 11.34
N GLU A 130 1.65 -6.08 11.72
CA GLU A 130 2.05 -6.16 13.13
C GLU A 130 2.23 -4.77 13.76
N LEU A 131 2.69 -3.80 12.95
CA LEU A 131 2.92 -2.42 13.36
C LEU A 131 1.63 -1.59 13.37
N ASP A 132 0.68 -1.90 12.48
CA ASP A 132 -0.66 -1.33 12.45
C ASP A 132 -1.72 -2.43 12.34
N GLN A 133 -2.16 -2.93 13.50
CA GLN A 133 -3.02 -4.12 13.61
C GLN A 133 -4.48 -3.86 13.23
N ASP A 134 -4.89 -2.60 13.19
CA ASP A 134 -6.27 -2.20 12.92
C ASP A 134 -6.42 -1.57 11.51
N ASP A 135 -5.34 -1.54 10.72
CA ASP A 135 -5.39 -1.08 9.32
C ASP A 135 -6.00 -2.17 8.41
N GLU A 136 -7.25 -1.93 8.03
CA GLU A 136 -8.05 -2.77 7.14
C GLU A 136 -7.34 -3.05 5.81
N GLU A 137 -6.74 -2.02 5.20
CA GLU A 137 -6.15 -2.10 3.86
C GLU A 137 -4.88 -2.96 3.89
N ILE A 138 -4.04 -2.78 4.92
CA ILE A 138 -2.83 -3.60 5.09
C ILE A 138 -3.21 -5.08 5.24
N LEU A 139 -4.21 -5.39 6.07
CA LEU A 139 -4.70 -6.75 6.27
C LEU A 139 -5.29 -7.33 4.98
N PHE A 140 -6.05 -6.54 4.24
CA PHE A 140 -6.63 -6.96 2.96
C PHE A 140 -5.53 -7.30 1.93
N GLN A 141 -4.53 -6.44 1.77
CA GLN A 141 -3.39 -6.69 0.88
C GLN A 141 -2.57 -7.91 1.30
N TYR A 142 -2.36 -8.10 2.61
CA TYR A 142 -1.73 -9.32 3.13
C TYR A 142 -2.54 -10.58 2.78
N GLY A 143 -3.86 -10.54 2.94
CA GLY A 143 -4.78 -11.61 2.56
C GLY A 143 -4.71 -11.95 1.07
N LEU A 144 -4.65 -10.93 0.20
CA LEU A 144 -4.46 -11.11 -1.25
C LEU A 144 -3.14 -11.81 -1.58
N SER A 145 -2.03 -11.39 -0.95
CA SER A 145 -0.73 -12.04 -1.14
C SER A 145 -0.70 -13.49 -0.66
N LEU A 146 -1.38 -13.80 0.44
CA LEU A 146 -1.52 -15.17 0.94
C LEU A 146 -2.27 -16.03 -0.08
N ALA A 147 -3.41 -15.54 -0.60
CA ALA A 147 -4.20 -16.24 -1.59
C ALA A 147 -3.41 -16.52 -2.88
N GLN A 148 -2.71 -15.51 -3.42
CA GLN A 148 -1.88 -15.63 -4.62
C GLN A 148 -0.65 -16.53 -4.43
N SER A 149 -0.25 -16.75 -3.18
CA SER A 149 0.87 -17.62 -2.81
C SER A 149 0.43 -19.01 -2.34
N ASP A 150 -0.83 -19.39 -2.60
CA ASP A 150 -1.45 -20.69 -2.26
C ASP A 150 -1.55 -20.96 -0.74
N HIS A 151 -1.46 -19.92 0.09
CA HIS A 151 -1.70 -19.99 1.53
C HIS A 151 -3.19 -19.78 1.85
N ILE A 152 -4.05 -20.61 1.25
CA ILE A 152 -5.51 -20.41 1.20
C ILE A 152 -6.17 -20.37 2.60
N THR A 153 -5.74 -21.23 3.53
CA THR A 153 -6.27 -21.27 4.90
C THR A 153 -5.99 -19.96 5.65
N ASP A 154 -4.76 -19.46 5.52
CA ASP A 154 -4.33 -18.22 6.18
C ASP A 154 -4.97 -16.99 5.52
N ALA A 155 -5.13 -17.01 4.20
CA ALA A 155 -5.85 -15.97 3.45
C ALA A 155 -7.30 -15.86 3.94
N LYS A 156 -7.99 -17.00 4.10
CA LYS A 156 -9.36 -17.04 4.63
C LYS A 156 -9.44 -16.37 6.00
N SER A 157 -8.59 -16.78 6.94
CA SER A 157 -8.58 -16.21 8.29
C SER A 157 -8.28 -14.71 8.27
N THR A 158 -7.41 -14.26 7.36
CA THR A 158 -7.08 -12.84 7.20
C THR A 158 -8.28 -12.05 6.66
N PHE A 159 -8.99 -12.54 5.64
CA PHE A 159 -10.19 -11.86 5.14
C PHE A 159 -11.34 -11.86 6.16
N GLU A 160 -11.47 -12.90 6.99
CA GLU A 160 -12.43 -12.90 8.10
C GLU A 160 -12.12 -11.78 9.10
N LYS A 161 -10.83 -11.53 9.42
CA LYS A 161 -10.43 -10.38 10.26
C LYS A 161 -10.70 -9.03 9.60
N VAL A 162 -10.49 -8.92 8.28
CA VAL A 162 -10.89 -7.72 7.53
C VAL A 162 -12.37 -7.43 7.72
N LEU A 163 -13.23 -8.46 7.68
CA LEU A 163 -14.67 -8.31 7.94
C LEU A 163 -15.04 -8.07 9.41
N GLU A 164 -14.18 -8.44 10.37
CA GLU A 164 -14.33 -8.06 11.78
C GLU A 164 -14.11 -6.55 11.98
N ILE A 165 -13.17 -5.96 11.24
CA ILE A 165 -12.89 -4.50 11.24
C ILE A 165 -13.96 -3.76 10.44
N ASN A 166 -14.22 -4.21 9.22
CA ASN A 166 -15.18 -3.61 8.30
C ASN A 166 -16.08 -4.68 7.67
N SER A 167 -17.24 -4.89 8.30
CA SER A 167 -18.24 -5.86 7.82
C SER A 167 -18.82 -5.54 6.43
N GLU A 168 -18.64 -4.31 5.94
CA GLU A 168 -19.08 -3.85 4.61
C GLU A 168 -17.93 -3.82 3.59
N HIS A 169 -16.83 -4.53 3.80
CA HIS A 169 -15.78 -4.65 2.80
C HIS A 169 -16.17 -5.64 1.68
N SER A 170 -16.56 -5.10 0.52
CA SER A 170 -17.05 -5.93 -0.60
C SER A 170 -16.02 -6.91 -1.14
N ASP A 171 -14.77 -6.49 -1.37
CA ASP A 171 -13.75 -7.38 -1.93
C ASP A 171 -13.34 -8.51 -0.97
N ALA A 172 -13.36 -8.28 0.34
CA ALA A 172 -13.13 -9.34 1.33
C ALA A 172 -14.21 -10.43 1.25
N HIS A 173 -15.50 -10.03 1.15
CA HIS A 173 -16.60 -10.97 0.88
C HIS A 173 -16.36 -11.71 -0.45
N TYR A 174 -16.01 -11.01 -1.53
CA TYR A 174 -15.73 -11.65 -2.81
C TYR A 174 -14.61 -12.70 -2.70
N ASN A 175 -13.48 -12.37 -2.07
CA ASN A 175 -12.36 -13.29 -1.92
C ASN A 175 -12.70 -14.51 -1.04
N LEU A 176 -13.49 -14.34 0.03
CA LEU A 176 -14.03 -15.47 0.80
C LEU A 176 -14.96 -16.35 -0.03
N GLY A 177 -15.73 -15.75 -0.95
CA GLY A 177 -16.55 -16.48 -1.91
C GLY A 177 -15.71 -17.32 -2.89
N VAL A 178 -14.61 -16.76 -3.40
CA VAL A 178 -13.64 -17.48 -4.26
C VAL A 178 -12.98 -18.63 -3.50
N ILE A 179 -12.56 -18.41 -2.25
CA ILE A 179 -11.97 -19.46 -1.40
C ILE A 179 -12.99 -20.57 -1.11
N ALA A 180 -14.26 -20.24 -0.86
CA ALA A 180 -15.30 -21.23 -0.66
C ALA A 180 -15.53 -22.08 -1.93
N LEU A 181 -15.51 -21.45 -3.12
CA LEU A 181 -15.56 -22.17 -4.39
C LEU A 181 -14.38 -23.12 -4.59
N PHE A 182 -13.17 -22.68 -4.27
CA PHE A 182 -11.97 -23.51 -4.34
C PHE A 182 -12.08 -24.77 -3.45
N ASN A 183 -12.82 -24.68 -2.35
CA ASN A 183 -13.10 -25.80 -1.44
C ASN A 183 -14.41 -26.56 -1.77
N ASP A 184 -14.95 -26.40 -2.98
CA ASP A 184 -16.22 -26.98 -3.44
C ASP A 184 -17.46 -26.62 -2.60
N ASP A 185 -17.39 -25.59 -1.74
CA ASP A 185 -18.51 -25.10 -0.94
C ASP A 185 -19.29 -24.02 -1.69
N SER A 186 -20.03 -24.46 -2.70
CA SER A 186 -20.87 -23.59 -3.55
C SER A 186 -21.93 -22.81 -2.76
N LYS A 187 -22.39 -23.34 -1.62
CA LYS A 187 -23.41 -22.68 -0.79
C LYS A 187 -22.82 -21.48 -0.07
N THR A 188 -21.68 -21.66 0.58
CA THR A 188 -20.97 -20.56 1.27
C THR A 188 -20.45 -19.55 0.26
N ALA A 189 -19.95 -19.98 -0.89
CA ALA A 189 -19.55 -19.08 -1.95
C ALA A 189 -20.68 -18.17 -2.43
N LEU A 190 -21.87 -18.75 -2.68
CA LEU A 190 -23.04 -17.99 -3.11
C LEU A 190 -23.50 -16.97 -2.05
N HIS A 191 -23.36 -17.30 -0.76
CA HIS A 191 -23.64 -16.36 0.32
C HIS A 191 -22.70 -15.14 0.24
N TYR A 192 -21.40 -15.37 0.20
CA TYR A 192 -20.40 -14.31 0.14
C TYR A 192 -20.50 -13.44 -1.12
N PHE A 193 -20.73 -14.03 -2.29
CA PHE A 193 -20.96 -13.23 -3.50
C PHE A 193 -22.23 -12.38 -3.43
N LYS A 194 -23.28 -12.85 -2.73
CA LYS A 194 -24.48 -12.03 -2.50
C LYS A 194 -24.22 -10.87 -1.55
N GLU A 195 -23.42 -11.07 -0.50
CA GLU A 195 -23.03 -9.98 0.40
C GLU A 195 -22.17 -8.93 -0.31
N ALA A 196 -21.16 -9.35 -1.09
CA ALA A 196 -20.37 -8.45 -1.93
C ALA A 196 -21.27 -7.60 -2.85
N LEU A 197 -22.23 -8.23 -3.54
CA LEU A 197 -23.18 -7.50 -4.40
C LEU A 197 -24.20 -6.64 -3.65
N ARG A 198 -24.52 -6.98 -2.40
CA ARG A 198 -25.40 -6.17 -1.55
C ARG A 198 -24.72 -4.85 -1.17
N ILE A 199 -23.42 -4.94 -0.85
CA ILE A 199 -22.56 -3.81 -0.49
C ILE A 199 -22.23 -2.97 -1.73
N GLN A 200 -21.75 -3.63 -2.79
CA GLN A 200 -21.33 -3.03 -4.04
C GLN A 200 -22.05 -3.69 -5.23
N PRO A 201 -23.21 -3.14 -5.66
CA PRO A 201 -24.01 -3.72 -6.74
C PRO A 201 -23.31 -3.82 -8.11
N ASP A 202 -22.28 -3.00 -8.36
CA ASP A 202 -21.47 -3.01 -9.58
C ASP A 202 -20.21 -3.88 -9.48
N HIS A 203 -20.06 -4.69 -8.42
CA HIS A 203 -18.93 -5.60 -8.25
C HIS A 203 -18.98 -6.76 -9.26
N HIS A 204 -18.44 -6.52 -10.45
CA HIS A 204 -18.54 -7.43 -11.60
C HIS A 204 -18.00 -8.84 -11.34
N LEU A 205 -16.91 -8.99 -10.58
CA LEU A 205 -16.32 -10.31 -10.30
C LEU A 205 -17.23 -11.19 -9.43
N ALA A 206 -17.82 -10.64 -8.37
CA ALA A 206 -18.82 -11.31 -7.54
C ALA A 206 -20.09 -11.68 -8.32
N ALA A 207 -20.56 -10.80 -9.22
CA ALA A 207 -21.67 -11.09 -10.12
C ALA A 207 -21.38 -12.32 -11.00
N ASN A 208 -20.19 -12.37 -11.60
CA ASN A 208 -19.77 -13.50 -12.43
C ASN A 208 -19.64 -14.79 -11.60
N GLY A 209 -19.03 -14.72 -10.42
CA GLY A 209 -18.90 -15.85 -9.49
C GLY A 209 -20.26 -16.44 -9.11
N LYS A 210 -21.22 -15.58 -8.75
CA LYS A 210 -22.60 -15.96 -8.46
C LYS A 210 -23.29 -16.62 -9.66
N GLN A 211 -23.23 -16.00 -10.83
CA GLN A 211 -23.89 -16.52 -12.04
C GLN A 211 -23.35 -17.90 -12.44
N ASN A 212 -22.03 -18.12 -12.28
CA ASN A 212 -21.41 -19.40 -12.57
C ASN A 212 -21.96 -20.53 -11.67
N ILE A 213 -22.14 -20.26 -10.37
CA ILE A 213 -22.73 -21.22 -9.43
C ILE A 213 -24.18 -21.53 -9.82
N GLU A 214 -24.98 -20.50 -10.06
CA GLU A 214 -26.42 -20.66 -10.38
C GLU A 214 -26.62 -21.45 -11.68
N ARG A 215 -25.77 -21.24 -12.69
CA ARG A 215 -25.83 -22.02 -13.94
C ARG A 215 -25.49 -23.50 -13.73
N LEU A 216 -24.51 -23.80 -12.89
CA LEU A 216 -24.11 -25.19 -12.62
C LEU A 216 -25.18 -25.95 -11.82
N GLY A 217 -25.85 -25.28 -10.87
CA GLY A 217 -26.94 -25.87 -10.10
C GLY A 217 -28.15 -26.27 -10.98
N ASN A 218 -28.53 -25.40 -11.93
CA ASN A 218 -29.68 -25.65 -12.80
C ASN A 218 -29.45 -26.82 -13.79
N ASN A 219 -28.21 -27.15 -14.12
CA ASN A 219 -27.88 -28.25 -15.04
C ASN A 219 -27.89 -29.65 -14.37
N ILE A 220 -28.04 -29.73 -13.04
CA ILE A 220 -28.11 -30.99 -12.29
C ILE A 220 -29.56 -31.40 -12.01
N GLU A 221 -30.51 -30.47 -12.14
CA GLU A 221 -31.94 -30.70 -11.91
C GLU A 221 -32.74 -31.01 -13.21
N GLU A 222 -32.10 -31.02 -14.38
CA GLU A 222 -32.66 -31.47 -15.69
C GLU A 222 -32.19 -32.88 -16.07
#